data_AF-A0A170Q156-F1
#
_entry.id   AF-A0A170Q156-F1
#
_cell.length_a   1.000
_cell.length_b   1.000
_cell.length_c   1.000
_cell.angle_alpha   90.00
_cell.angle_beta   90.00
_cell.angle_gamma   90.00
#
_symmetry.space_group_name_H-M   'P 1'
#
loop_
_entity.id
_entity.type
_entity.pdbx_description
1 polymer ?
#
loop_
_entity_poly.entity_id
_entity_poly.type
_entity_poly.pdbx_seq_one_letter_code
_entity_poly.pdbx_strand_id
1 'polypeptide(L)'
;MIDGEAVLLGVDGVSDFRGLHSGKYNAEVQLYAFDILAGQGDDLRRLPLSHAQGQSGPAAAGPLRGHLHAAFLSRFWPKPRGSEA
;
A
#
# COMPACT_ATOMS: atom_id res chain seq x y z
N MET A 1 -7.18 -3.27 10.19
CA MET A 1 -7.40 -4.13 9.01
C MET A 1 -7.66 -3.22 7.84
N ILE A 2 -6.96 -3.46 6.73
CA ILE A 2 -7.08 -2.68 5.50
C ILE A 2 -7.44 -3.62 4.36
N ASP A 3 -8.15 -3.11 3.36
CA ASP A 3 -8.42 -3.79 2.11
C ASP A 3 -7.72 -3.06 0.96
N GLY A 4 -7.22 -3.83 0.00
CA GLY A 4 -6.35 -3.31 -1.05
C GLY A 4 -5.88 -4.36 -2.04
N GLU A 5 -5.32 -3.89 -3.14
CA GLU A 5 -4.81 -4.72 -4.22
C GLU A 5 -3.28 -4.85 -4.10
N ALA A 6 -2.78 -6.09 -4.15
CA ALA A 6 -1.35 -6.36 -4.33
C ALA A 6 -1.00 -6.22 -5.81
N VAL A 7 -0.14 -5.29 -6.17
CA VAL A 7 0.16 -4.93 -7.57
C VAL A 7 1.65 -5.01 -7.82
N LEU A 8 2.04 -5.78 -8.84
CA LEU A 8 3.33 -5.62 -9.50
C LEU A 8 3.15 -4.65 -10.66
N LEU A 9 3.82 -3.50 -10.63
CA LEU A 9 3.71 -2.51 -11.72
C LEU A 9 4.71 -2.85 -12.83
N GLY A 10 4.18 -2.98 -14.05
CA GLY A 10 4.98 -2.99 -15.26
C GLY A 10 5.66 -1.65 -15.51
N VAL A 11 6.59 -1.63 -16.46
CA VAL A 11 7.33 -0.43 -16.87
C VAL A 11 6.44 0.68 -17.47
N ASP A 12 5.24 0.31 -17.91
CA ASP A 12 4.18 1.19 -18.41
C ASP A 12 3.26 1.71 -17.30
N GLY A 13 3.50 1.32 -16.04
CA GLY A 13 2.64 1.65 -14.90
C GLY A 13 1.34 0.85 -14.86
N VAL A 14 1.17 -0.17 -15.69
CA VAL A 14 0.01 -1.07 -15.68
C VAL A 14 0.34 -2.30 -14.84
N SER A 15 -0.66 -2.89 -14.19
CA SER A 15 -0.46 -4.10 -13.39
C SER A 15 -0.01 -5.29 -14.25
N ASP A 16 1.13 -5.88 -13.93
CA ASP A 16 1.60 -7.15 -14.50
C ASP A 16 1.10 -8.33 -13.68
N PHE A 17 -0.11 -8.80 -14.02
CA PHE A 17 -0.72 -9.95 -13.35
C PHE A 17 0.09 -11.25 -13.52
N ARG A 18 0.78 -11.44 -14.65
CA ARG A 18 1.55 -12.67 -14.90
C ARG A 18 2.81 -12.69 -14.05
N GLY A 19 3.50 -11.56 -13.95
CA GLY A 19 4.63 -11.37 -13.05
C GLY A 19 4.22 -11.56 -11.60
N LEU A 20 3.11 -10.96 -11.17
CA LEU A 20 2.53 -11.13 -9.83
C LEU A 20 2.22 -12.60 -9.53
N HIS A 21 1.48 -13.28 -10.42
CA HIS A 21 1.09 -14.69 -10.25
C HIS A 21 2.30 -15.65 -10.23
N SER A 22 3.42 -15.26 -10.84
CA SER A 22 4.63 -16.09 -10.84
C SER A 22 5.32 -16.20 -9.48
N GLY A 23 5.05 -15.26 -8.55
CA GLY A 23 5.70 -15.19 -7.24
C GLY A 23 7.20 -14.84 -7.26
N LYS A 24 7.79 -14.59 -8.43
CA LYS A 24 9.23 -14.33 -8.59
C LYS A 24 9.65 -12.92 -8.16
N TYR A 25 8.73 -11.97 -8.25
CA TYR A 25 8.98 -10.54 -8.03
C TYR A 25 8.32 -10.02 -6.75
N ASN A 26 8.15 -10.87 -5.74
CA ASN A 26 7.45 -10.52 -4.49
C ASN A 26 8.03 -9.30 -3.77
N ALA A 27 9.33 -9.04 -3.92
CA ALA A 27 9.99 -7.88 -3.32
C ALA A 27 9.67 -6.55 -4.01
N GLU A 28 8.99 -6.58 -5.15
CA GLU A 28 8.60 -5.42 -5.96
C GLU A 28 7.09 -5.14 -5.91
N VAL A 29 6.33 -6.05 -5.30
CA VAL A 29 4.88 -5.93 -5.14
C VAL A 29 4.54 -4.79 -4.18
N GLN A 30 3.57 -3.97 -4.57
CA GLN A 30 3.05 -2.84 -3.82
C GLN A 30 1.62 -3.13 -3.36
N LEU A 31 1.22 -2.56 -2.21
CA LEU A 31 -0.16 -2.61 -1.76
C LEU A 31 -0.85 -1.28 -2.03
N TYR A 32 -1.87 -1.31 -2.88
CA TYR A 32 -2.77 -0.18 -3.11
C TYR A 32 -4.03 -0.35 -2.29
N ALA A 33 -4.07 0.30 -1.12
CA ALA A 33 -5.24 0.25 -0.23
C ALA A 33 -6.36 1.19 -0.73
N PHE A 34 -7.60 0.70 -0.73
CA PHE A 34 -8.79 1.51 -1.05
C PHE A 34 -9.81 1.59 0.10
N ASP A 35 -9.66 0.77 1.14
CA ASP A 35 -10.53 0.81 2.33
C ASP A 35 -9.80 0.45 3.64
N ILE A 36 -10.35 0.93 4.77
CA ILE A 36 -9.96 0.53 6.12
C ILE A 36 -11.17 -0.07 6.81
N LEU A 37 -11.07 -1.37 7.09
CA LEU A 37 -12.16 -2.14 7.68
C LEU A 37 -12.16 -2.09 9.21
N ALA A 38 -11.00 -1.84 9.84
CA ALA A 38 -10.89 -1.72 11.30
C ALA A 38 -9.62 -0.97 11.72
N GLY A 39 -9.69 -0.23 12.83
CA GLY A 39 -8.55 0.51 13.38
C GLY A 39 -8.82 0.99 14.80
N GLN A 40 -7.78 1.09 15.63
CA GLN A 40 -7.89 1.56 17.03
C GLN A 40 -8.91 0.81 17.90
N GLY A 41 -9.16 -0.47 17.59
CA GLY A 41 -10.16 -1.29 18.30
C GLY A 41 -11.57 -1.20 17.73
N ASP A 42 -11.82 -0.31 16.78
CA ASP A 42 -13.12 -0.13 16.14
C ASP A 42 -13.25 -0.96 14.85
N ASP A 43 -14.45 -1.52 14.66
CA ASP A 43 -14.90 -2.12 13.40
C ASP A 43 -15.59 -1.05 12.54
N LEU A 44 -14.94 -0.69 11.44
CA LEU A 44 -15.35 0.39 10.55
C LEU A 44 -16.19 -0.10 9.37
N ARG A 45 -16.41 -1.42 9.22
CA ARG A 45 -17.19 -2.00 8.10
C ARG A 45 -18.65 -1.54 8.03
N ARG A 46 -19.16 -0.98 9.13
CA ARG A 46 -20.52 -0.43 9.21
C ARG A 46 -20.59 1.04 8.79
N LEU A 47 -19.45 1.70 8.58
CA LEU A 47 -19.41 3.07 8.11
C LEU A 47 -19.49 3.10 6.57
N PRO A 48 -20.12 4.13 5.99
CA PRO A 48 -20.01 4.38 4.56
C PRO A 48 -18.55 4.51 4.13
N LEU A 49 -18.22 3.99 2.95
CA LEU A 49 -16.86 4.00 2.40
C LEU A 49 -16.23 5.40 2.41
N SER A 50 -17.00 6.46 2.12
CA SER A 50 -16.53 7.86 2.16
C SER A 50 -16.01 8.30 3.53
N HIS A 51 -16.58 7.76 4.61
CA HIS A 51 -16.16 8.08 5.98
C HIS A 51 -14.95 7.25 6.41
N ALA A 52 -14.85 5.99 5.97
CA ALA A 52 -13.66 5.16 6.16
C ALA A 52 -12.45 5.74 5.40
N GLN A 53 -12.66 6.18 4.15
CA GLN A 53 -11.64 6.84 3.33
C GLN A 53 -11.13 8.16 3.93
N GLY A 54 -12.02 8.94 4.54
CA GLY A 54 -11.63 10.16 5.27
C GLY A 54 -10.71 9.90 6.47
N GLN A 55 -10.78 8.70 7.05
CA GLN A 55 -9.88 8.24 8.13
C GLN A 55 -8.59 7.60 7.59
N SER A 56 -8.55 7.25 6.29
CA SER A 56 -7.39 6.59 5.68
C SER A 56 -6.17 7.49 5.52
N GLY A 57 -6.34 8.82 5.46
CA GLY A 57 -5.27 9.74 5.09
C GLY A 57 -4.66 9.40 3.72
N PRO A 58 -3.70 10.19 3.20
CA PRO A 58 -3.00 9.83 1.97
C PRO A 58 -2.18 8.56 2.22
N ALA A 59 -2.71 7.41 1.85
CA ALA A 59 -1.96 6.16 1.80
C ALA A 59 -0.90 6.28 0.70
N ALA A 60 0.35 6.50 1.11
CA ALA A 60 1.48 6.71 0.23
C ALA A 60 1.65 5.54 -0.76
N ALA A 61 1.55 5.85 -2.06
CA ALA A 61 2.01 4.99 -3.15
C ALA A 61 3.54 4.97 -3.14
N GLY A 62 4.15 3.87 -2.70
CA GLY A 62 5.60 3.68 -2.69
C GLY A 62 6.00 2.20 -2.60
N PRO A 63 7.16 1.83 -3.15
CA PRO A 63 7.58 0.44 -3.31
C PRO A 63 7.85 -0.23 -1.96
N LEU A 64 7.07 -1.26 -1.65
CA LEU A 64 7.29 -2.12 -0.48
C LEU A 64 8.37 -3.14 -0.83
N ARG A 65 9.63 -2.86 -0.47
CA ARG A 65 10.71 -3.87 -0.53
C ARG A 65 10.48 -4.91 0.56
N GLY A 66 10.56 -6.18 0.16
CA GLY A 66 10.05 -7.33 0.88
C GLY A 66 10.59 -7.56 2.31
N HIS A 67 9.69 -8.16 3.10
CA HIS A 67 9.83 -9.21 4.12
C HIS A 67 8.73 -8.95 5.16
N LEU A 68 7.70 -9.79 5.17
CA LEU A 68 6.50 -9.63 6.00
C LEU A 68 6.83 -9.65 7.50
N HIS A 69 7.13 -8.49 8.10
CA HIS A 69 6.72 -8.01 9.42
C HIS A 69 7.66 -6.90 9.91
N ALA A 70 7.08 -5.74 10.24
CA ALA A 70 7.26 -5.01 11.50
C ALA A 70 7.16 -3.51 11.26
N ALA A 71 6.14 -2.91 11.88
CA ALA A 71 5.84 -1.50 11.94
C ALA A 71 5.51 -0.85 10.58
N PHE A 72 4.22 -0.56 10.44
CA PHE A 72 3.59 0.56 9.74
C PHE A 72 4.40 1.86 9.62
N LEU A 73 5.51 2.00 10.35
CA LEU A 73 6.43 3.11 10.52
C LEU A 73 7.05 3.60 9.16
N SER A 74 7.49 4.81 8.87
CA SER A 74 7.42 5.90 9.80
C SER A 74 5.95 6.29 10.05
N ARG A 75 4.99 5.51 9.51
CA ARG A 75 3.61 5.71 9.09
C ARG A 75 3.50 6.05 7.62
N PHE A 76 4.27 6.97 7.00
CA PHE A 76 4.08 7.33 5.56
C PHE A 76 5.26 8.15 4.90
N TRP A 77 6.49 7.64 4.71
CA TRP A 77 7.65 8.33 4.05
C TRP A 77 7.39 8.69 2.53
N PRO A 78 8.00 9.71 1.83
CA PRO A 78 9.40 10.19 1.87
C PRO A 78 9.75 11.69 1.95
N LYS A 79 10.96 11.97 2.50
CA LYS A 79 11.71 13.24 2.30
C LYS A 79 12.63 13.15 1.07
N PRO A 80 12.75 14.21 0.24
CA PRO A 80 13.46 14.16 -1.02
C PRO A 80 14.98 14.17 -0.82
N ARG A 81 15.71 13.45 -1.70
CA ARG A 81 17.16 13.65 -1.87
C ARG A 81 17.38 14.68 -2.96
N GLY A 82 18.03 15.79 -2.59
CA GLY A 82 18.64 16.72 -3.51
C GLY A 82 19.77 16.05 -4.30
N SER A 83 19.97 16.55 -5.51
CA SER A 83 21.04 16.21 -6.45
C SER A 83 22.40 16.76 -6.01
N GLU A 84 23.46 16.02 -6.38
CA GLU A 84 24.87 16.42 -6.52
C GLU A 84 25.65 16.71 -5.21
N ALA A 85 26.92 16.32 -5.04
CA ALA A 85 27.94 15.76 -5.91
C ALA A 85 28.85 14.79 -5.11
#